data_AF-A0AAP2Z8Q3-F1
#
_entry.id   AF-A0AAP2Z8Q3-F1
#
_cell.length_a   1.000
_cell.length_b   1.000
_cell.length_c   1.000
_cell.angle_alpha   90.00
_cell.angle_beta   90.00
_cell.angle_gamma   90.00
#
_symmetry.space_group_name_H-M   'P 1'
#
loop_
_entity.id
_entity.type
_entity.pdbx_description
1 polymer ?
#
loop_
_entity_poly.entity_id
_entity_poly.type
_entity_poly.pdbx_seq_one_letter_code
_entity_poly.pdbx_strand_id
1 'polypeptide(L)'
;MILKRLWKRYVRNRPDDYQAYISLPTEAQEPTLREIQQIIEDIEFVFEARLDVYARVKRLAIVTDQVPIDGVDSAAFESVLERLEALYADTHSLARIEKWRWSNDRLVKTYVIVPVKPLFPKTDRQERPKSVVG
;
A
#
# COMPACT_ATOMS: atom_id res chain seq x y z
N MET A 1 15.78 5.71 -26.08
CA MET A 1 14.76 6.28 -25.16
C MET A 1 13.31 5.81 -25.45
N ILE A 2 13.00 5.30 -26.65
CA ILE A 2 11.69 4.74 -27.03
C ILE A 2 11.38 3.39 -26.36
N LEU A 3 12.42 2.61 -26.02
CA LEU A 3 12.30 1.29 -25.36
C LEU A 3 11.57 1.37 -24.01
N LYS A 4 11.93 2.32 -23.13
CA LYS A 4 11.28 2.48 -21.81
C LYS A 4 9.78 2.79 -21.89
N ARG A 5 9.32 3.49 -22.93
CA ARG A 5 7.89 3.80 -23.14
C ARG A 5 7.13 2.64 -23.77
N LEU A 6 7.76 1.85 -24.64
CA LEU A 6 7.19 0.60 -25.18
C LEU A 6 7.07 -0.49 -24.12
N TRP A 7 7.96 -0.53 -23.13
CA TRP A 7 7.95 -1.54 -22.05
C TRP A 7 6.68 -1.49 -21.18
N LYS A 8 6.17 -0.30 -20.84
CA LYS A 8 4.86 -0.16 -20.14
C LYS A 8 3.69 -0.79 -20.90
N ARG A 9 3.82 -0.97 -22.23
CA ARG A 9 2.79 -1.52 -23.11
C ARG A 9 2.98 -3.03 -23.38
N TYR A 10 4.21 -3.55 -23.21
CA TYR A 10 4.57 -4.94 -23.52
C TYR A 10 4.79 -5.84 -22.29
N VAL A 11 5.18 -5.31 -21.12
CA VAL A 11 5.27 -6.10 -19.87
C VAL A 11 3.89 -6.20 -19.23
N ARG A 12 3.03 -6.96 -19.87
CA ARG A 12 1.66 -7.15 -19.42
C ARG A 12 1.52 -8.29 -18.42
N ASN A 13 2.47 -9.22 -18.29
CA ASN A 13 2.14 -10.53 -17.72
C ASN A 13 3.15 -11.08 -16.71
N ARG A 14 3.42 -10.35 -15.62
CA ARG A 14 3.96 -10.83 -14.32
C ARG A 14 5.37 -10.32 -13.98
N PRO A 15 5.57 -9.71 -12.80
CA PRO A 15 6.91 -9.48 -12.26
C PRO A 15 7.55 -10.80 -11.84
N ASP A 16 8.88 -10.80 -11.72
CA ASP A 16 9.62 -11.92 -11.11
C ASP A 16 9.48 -11.89 -9.59
N ASP A 17 9.51 -10.68 -9.02
CA ASP A 17 9.39 -10.43 -7.59
C ASP A 17 8.43 -9.29 -7.27
N TYR A 18 7.83 -9.37 -6.09
CA TYR A 18 7.10 -8.30 -5.43
C TYR A 18 7.90 -7.70 -4.29
N GLN A 19 7.54 -6.46 -3.97
CA GLN A 19 8.00 -5.77 -2.79
C GLN A 19 6.93 -4.79 -2.33
N ALA A 20 6.81 -4.52 -1.03
CA ALA A 20 6.04 -3.40 -0.51
C ALA A 20 6.95 -2.33 0.10
N TYR A 21 6.61 -1.08 -0.16
CA TYR A 21 7.10 0.10 0.55
C TYR A 21 5.88 0.83 1.12
N ILE A 22 5.82 0.95 2.43
CA ILE A 22 4.66 1.51 3.14
C ILE A 22 5.17 2.65 4.03
N SER A 23 4.59 3.83 3.92
CA SER A 23 5.04 5.01 4.66
C SER A 23 3.89 5.62 5.45
N LEU A 24 3.83 5.29 6.74
CA LEU A 24 2.76 5.66 7.66
C LEU A 24 3.06 7.00 8.36
N PRO A 25 2.11 7.93 8.46
CA PRO A 25 2.26 9.11 9.31
C PRO A 25 2.21 8.71 10.79
N THR A 26 3.03 9.37 11.61
CA THR A 26 3.15 9.13 13.07
C THR A 26 2.65 10.31 13.92
N GLU A 27 2.26 11.41 13.29
CA GLU A 27 1.79 12.62 14.00
C GLU A 27 0.30 12.61 14.32
N ALA A 28 -0.43 11.65 13.76
CA ALA A 28 -1.86 11.58 13.95
C ALA A 28 -2.14 10.98 15.34
N GLN A 29 -3.17 11.50 16.02
CA GLN A 29 -3.66 10.92 17.28
C GLN A 29 -4.11 9.47 17.10
N GLU A 30 -4.50 9.11 15.88
CA GLU A 30 -4.86 7.77 15.42
C GLU A 30 -4.22 7.52 14.04
N PRO A 31 -3.77 6.29 13.72
CA PRO A 31 -3.92 5.06 14.50
C PRO A 31 -2.93 4.95 15.66
N THR A 32 -3.30 4.14 16.66
CA THR A 32 -2.46 3.83 17.82
C THR A 32 -1.22 3.02 17.41
N LEU A 33 -0.19 3.04 18.26
CA LEU A 33 1.02 2.24 18.04
C LEU A 33 0.71 0.74 17.90
N ARG A 34 -0.29 0.24 18.65
CA ARG A 34 -0.71 -1.16 18.59
C ARG A 34 -1.31 -1.53 17.24
N GLU A 35 -2.14 -0.67 16.67
CA GLU A 35 -2.73 -0.89 15.35
C GLU A 35 -1.66 -0.82 14.25
N ILE A 36 -0.69 0.09 14.37
CA ILE A 36 0.46 0.14 13.47
C ILE A 36 1.28 -1.15 13.57
N GLN A 37 1.53 -1.65 14.78
CA GLN A 37 2.25 -2.90 14.99
C GLN A 37 1.52 -4.09 14.37
N GLN A 38 0.20 -4.19 14.53
CA GLN A 38 -0.59 -5.25 13.90
C GLN A 38 -0.50 -5.19 12.37
N ILE A 39 -0.52 -3.99 11.78
CA ILE A 39 -0.33 -3.85 10.33
C ILE A 39 1.06 -4.35 9.91
N ILE A 40 2.11 -4.03 10.66
CA ILE A 40 3.47 -4.51 10.38
C ILE A 40 3.52 -6.04 10.41
N GLU A 41 2.96 -6.66 11.45
CA GLU A 41 2.90 -8.12 11.60
C GLU A 41 2.12 -8.77 10.45
N ASP A 42 1.00 -8.17 10.04
CA ASP A 42 0.21 -8.70 8.92
C ASP A 42 0.96 -8.58 7.58
N ILE A 43 1.74 -7.51 7.36
CA ILE A 43 2.57 -7.37 6.16
C ILE A 43 3.70 -8.40 6.16
N GLU A 44 4.35 -8.63 7.31
CA GLU A 44 5.40 -9.63 7.46
C GLU A 44 4.87 -11.02 7.12
N PHE A 45 3.66 -11.34 7.60
CA PHE A 45 2.98 -12.59 7.30
C PHE A 45 2.64 -12.74 5.81
N VAL A 46 2.04 -11.72 5.19
CA VAL A 46 1.62 -11.76 3.78
C VAL A 46 2.78 -11.98 2.80
N PHE A 47 3.94 -11.39 3.11
CA PHE A 47 5.14 -11.52 2.28
C PHE A 47 6.01 -12.71 2.69
N GLU A 48 5.72 -13.35 3.83
CA GLU A 48 6.58 -14.36 4.46
C GLU A 48 8.07 -13.96 4.46
N ALA A 49 8.33 -12.66 4.66
CA ALA A 49 9.64 -12.07 4.44
C ALA A 49 9.97 -11.03 5.50
N ARG A 50 11.27 -10.79 5.67
CA ARG A 50 11.75 -9.80 6.64
C ARG A 50 11.28 -8.41 6.23
N LEU A 51 10.99 -7.61 7.25
CA LEU A 51 10.68 -6.20 7.10
C LEU A 51 11.81 -5.35 7.66
N ASP A 52 12.22 -4.34 6.88
CA ASP A 52 12.98 -3.23 7.41
C ASP A 52 12.01 -2.11 7.83
N VAL A 53 12.13 -1.68 9.08
CA VAL A 53 11.34 -0.57 9.63
C VAL A 53 12.25 0.60 9.94
N TYR A 54 11.98 1.75 9.31
CA TYR A 54 12.75 2.96 9.43
C TYR A 54 11.91 4.09 10.04
N ALA A 55 12.35 4.61 11.18
CA ALA A 55 11.84 5.87 11.69
C ALA A 55 12.29 7.03 10.80
N ARG A 56 11.35 7.88 10.39
CA ARG A 56 11.57 9.12 9.65
C ARG A 56 10.92 10.26 10.42
N VAL A 57 11.32 11.49 10.11
CA VAL A 57 10.64 12.68 10.67
C VAL A 57 9.15 12.57 10.34
N LYS A 58 8.32 12.47 11.39
CA LYS A 58 6.85 12.42 11.31
C LYS A 58 6.29 11.18 10.60
N ARG A 59 7.12 10.17 10.29
CA ARG A 59 6.72 8.99 9.51
C ARG A 59 7.43 7.72 9.96
N LEU A 60 6.79 6.59 9.71
CA LEU A 60 7.36 5.26 9.81
C LEU A 60 7.36 4.62 8.42
N ALA A 61 8.52 4.25 7.91
CA ALA A 61 8.63 3.57 6.62
C ALA A 61 8.90 2.08 6.86
N ILE A 62 8.13 1.22 6.20
CA ILE A 62 8.23 -0.23 6.24
C ILE A 62 8.57 -0.69 4.83
N VAL A 63 9.58 -1.53 4.70
CA VAL A 63 10.01 -2.08 3.40
C VAL A 63 10.15 -3.58 3.55
N THR A 64 9.46 -4.34 2.70
CA THR A 64 9.65 -5.79 2.64
C THR A 64 10.92 -6.11 1.87
N ASP A 65 11.50 -7.29 2.11
CA ASP A 65 12.37 -7.91 1.13
C ASP A 65 11.64 -8.18 -0.20
N GLN A 66 12.42 -8.51 -1.25
CA GLN A 66 11.88 -8.96 -2.53
C GLN A 66 11.43 -10.41 -2.41
N VAL A 67 10.17 -10.68 -2.77
CA VAL A 67 9.55 -12.00 -2.67
C VAL A 67 9.12 -12.47 -4.05
N PRO A 68 9.41 -13.73 -4.43
CA PRO A 68 8.95 -14.28 -5.70
C PRO A 68 7.44 -14.12 -5.90
N ILE A 69 7.01 -13.97 -7.15
CA ILE A 69 5.58 -13.79 -7.49
C ILE A 69 4.64 -14.82 -6.84
N ASP A 70 5.06 -16.08 -6.77
CA ASP A 70 4.26 -17.17 -6.23
C ASP A 70 4.30 -17.26 -4.70
N GLY A 71 5.15 -16.46 -4.05
CA GLY A 71 5.31 -16.41 -2.59
C GLY A 71 4.49 -15.32 -1.90
N VAL A 72 3.74 -14.49 -2.63
CA VAL A 72 2.90 -13.44 -2.04
C VAL A 72 1.43 -13.80 -2.14
N ASP A 73 0.77 -13.91 -0.99
CA ASP A 73 -0.69 -13.97 -0.94
C ASP A 73 -1.29 -12.60 -1.26
N SER A 74 -1.62 -12.41 -2.53
CA SER A 74 -2.16 -11.14 -3.03
C SER A 74 -3.53 -10.80 -2.42
N ALA A 75 -4.35 -11.80 -2.06
CA ALA A 75 -5.65 -11.55 -1.46
C ALA A 75 -5.49 -11.09 0.00
N ALA A 76 -4.62 -11.76 0.76
CA ALA A 76 -4.28 -11.33 2.11
C ALA A 76 -3.62 -9.94 2.10
N PHE A 77 -2.77 -9.65 1.12
CA PHE A 77 -2.20 -8.30 0.96
C PHE A 77 -3.27 -7.24 0.78
N GLU A 78 -4.24 -7.45 -0.13
CA GLU A 78 -5.34 -6.50 -0.33
C GLU A 78 -6.18 -6.32 0.94
N SER A 79 -6.44 -7.39 1.71
CA SER A 79 -7.13 -7.28 3.01
C SER A 79 -6.34 -6.47 4.05
N VAL A 80 -4.99 -6.50 4.02
CA VAL A 80 -4.17 -5.59 4.83
C VAL A 80 -4.32 -4.15 4.36
N LEU A 81 -4.33 -3.90 3.04
CA LEU A 81 -4.51 -2.55 2.50
C LEU A 81 -5.88 -1.96 2.81
N GLU A 82 -6.94 -2.76 2.79
CA GLU A 82 -8.29 -2.34 3.18
C GLU A 82 -8.36 -1.94 4.67
N ARG A 83 -7.75 -2.75 5.55
CA ARG A 83 -7.65 -2.41 6.97
C ARG A 83 -6.82 -1.15 7.21
N LEU A 84 -5.72 -1.00 6.50
CA LEU A 84 -4.90 0.21 6.55
C LEU A 84 -5.66 1.45 6.06
N GLU A 85 -6.47 1.30 5.01
CA GLU A 85 -7.31 2.38 4.51
C GLU A 85 -8.38 2.78 5.54
N ALA A 86 -9.00 1.79 6.20
CA ALA A 86 -9.95 2.03 7.28
C ALA A 86 -9.32 2.75 8.47
N LEU A 87 -8.11 2.33 8.90
CA LEU A 87 -7.37 2.96 10.01
C LEU A 87 -7.08 4.45 9.78
N TYR A 88 -6.93 4.85 8.52
CA TYR A 88 -6.64 6.23 8.16
C TYR A 88 -7.84 6.97 7.57
N ALA A 89 -9.01 6.35 7.50
CA ALA A 89 -10.16 6.84 6.74
C ALA A 89 -10.62 8.24 7.16
N ASP A 90 -10.46 8.61 8.42
CA ASP A 90 -10.91 9.91 8.91
C ASP A 90 -9.91 11.04 8.65
N THR A 91 -8.63 10.71 8.47
CA THR A 91 -7.54 11.71 8.43
C THR A 91 -6.82 11.78 7.09
N HIS A 92 -6.75 10.67 6.36
CA HIS A 92 -5.97 10.52 5.13
C HIS A 92 -6.74 9.68 4.09
N SER A 93 -6.35 9.79 2.83
CA SER A 93 -6.70 8.83 1.79
C SER A 93 -5.50 7.91 1.54
N LEU A 94 -5.72 6.62 1.28
CA LEU A 94 -4.64 5.69 1.01
C LEU A 94 -4.21 5.78 -0.46
N ALA A 95 -3.04 6.35 -0.73
CA ALA A 95 -2.46 6.32 -2.07
C ALA A 95 -1.76 4.97 -2.29
N ARG A 96 -2.13 4.27 -3.38
CA ARG A 96 -1.53 3.02 -3.81
C ARG A 96 -0.87 3.23 -5.19
N ILE A 97 0.45 3.09 -5.28
CA ILE A 97 1.21 3.33 -6.51
C ILE A 97 2.05 2.10 -6.82
N GLU A 98 1.98 1.64 -8.06
CA GLU A 98 2.84 0.54 -8.52
C GLU A 98 4.07 1.09 -9.24
N LYS A 99 5.25 0.64 -8.83
CA LYS A 99 6.52 0.94 -9.49
C LYS A 99 7.14 -0.33 -10.03
N TRP A 100 7.60 -0.28 -11.26
CA TRP A 100 8.28 -1.38 -11.93
C TRP A 100 9.74 -1.00 -12.12
N ARG A 101 10.66 -1.84 -11.65
CA ARG A 101 12.10 -1.60 -11.74
C ARG A 101 12.86 -2.90 -11.95
N TRP A 102 13.97 -2.81 -12.66
CA TRP A 102 14.96 -3.87 -12.71
C TRP A 102 15.85 -3.80 -11.47
N SER A 103 16.10 -4.94 -10.85
CA SER A 103 16.98 -5.11 -9.69
C SER A 103 17.61 -6.49 -9.78
N ASN A 104 18.95 -6.58 -9.76
CA ASN A 104 19.68 -7.86 -9.83
C ASN A 104 19.18 -8.79 -10.95
N ASP A 105 19.02 -8.26 -12.16
CA ASP A 105 18.50 -8.98 -13.34
C ASP A 105 17.08 -9.55 -13.20
N ARG A 106 16.32 -9.11 -12.20
CA ARG A 106 14.91 -9.45 -11.98
C ARG A 106 14.02 -8.22 -12.15
N LEU A 107 12.84 -8.42 -12.71
CA LEU A 107 11.82 -7.40 -12.83
C LEU A 107 10.96 -7.38 -11.56
N VAL A 108 11.14 -6.34 -10.76
CA VAL A 108 10.45 -6.18 -9.47
C VAL A 108 9.28 -5.22 -9.63
N LYS A 109 8.10 -5.64 -9.15
CA LYS A 109 6.97 -4.76 -8.93
C LYS A 109 6.91 -4.36 -7.44
N THR A 110 7.14 -3.08 -7.18
CA THR A 110 7.04 -2.50 -5.85
C THR A 110 5.70 -1.80 -5.66
N TYR A 111 4.92 -2.23 -4.67
CA TYR A 111 3.75 -1.52 -4.18
C TYR A 111 4.19 -0.40 -3.24
N VAL A 112 3.83 0.83 -3.57
CA VAL A 112 4.12 2.02 -2.76
C VAL A 112 2.81 2.51 -2.15
N ILE A 113 2.68 2.38 -0.84
CA ILE A 113 1.47 2.67 -0.08
C ILE A 113 1.73 3.82 0.89
N VAL A 114 0.94 4.89 0.78
CA VAL A 114 1.13 6.09 1.59
C VAL A 114 -0.23 6.69 1.95
N PRO A 115 -0.59 6.79 3.24
CA PRO A 115 -1.66 7.67 3.68
C PRO A 115 -1.30 9.12 3.36
N VAL A 116 -2.10 9.79 2.54
CA VAL A 116 -1.91 11.18 2.12
C VAL A 116 -3.06 12.04 2.59
N LYS A 117 -2.78 13.24 3.07
CA LYS A 117 -3.84 14.19 3.41
C LYS A 117 -4.65 14.48 2.13
N PRO A 118 -5.98 14.36 2.18
CA PRO A 118 -6.79 14.60 1.00
C PRO A 118 -6.72 16.08 0.63
N LEU A 119 -6.68 16.38 -0.67
CA LEU A 119 -6.65 17.76 -1.18
C LEU A 119 -7.98 18.48 -0.97
N PHE A 120 -9.06 17.73 -0.80
CA PHE A 120 -10.41 18.23 -0.57
C PHE A 120 -11.00 17.55 0.66
N PRO A 121 -11.91 18.21 1.40
CA PRO A 121 -12.66 17.55 2.47
C PRO A 121 -13.33 16.29 1.91
N LYS A 122 -13.30 15.21 2.69
CA LYS A 122 -14.07 14.01 2.32
C LYS A 122 -15.55 14.38 2.43
N THR A 123 -16.29 14.27 1.33
CA THR A 123 -17.75 14.37 1.38
C THR A 123 -18.23 13.22 2.25
N ASP A 124 -18.82 13.52 3.41
CA ASP A 124 -19.55 12.53 4.20
C ASP A 124 -20.45 11.78 3.23
N ARG A 125 -20.29 10.46 3.20
CA ARG A 125 -21.05 9.56 2.34
C ARG A 125 -22.53 9.79 2.65
N GLN A 126 -23.18 10.68 1.88
CA GLN A 126 -24.57 11.02 2.07
C GLN A 126 -25.37 9.72 2.06
N GLU A 127 -26.03 9.45 3.19
CA GLU A 127 -27.06 8.44 3.28
C GLU A 127 -27.99 8.63 2.07
N ARG A 128 -28.18 7.55 1.29
CA ARG A 128 -29.07 7.58 0.13
C ARG A 128 -30.42 8.17 0.57
N PRO A 129 -31.01 9.13 -0.15
CA PRO A 129 -32.33 9.61 0.20
C PRO A 129 -33.31 8.43 0.13
N LYS A 130 -34.04 8.19 1.22
CA LYS A 130 -35.16 7.25 1.22
C LYS A 130 -36.11 7.69 0.12
N SER A 131 -36.26 6.87 -0.91
CA SER A 131 -37.29 7.05 -1.92
C SER A 131 -38.65 7.05 -1.22
N VAL A 132 -39.27 8.23 -1.11
CA VAL A 132 -40.69 8.34 -0.79
C VAL A 132 -41.43 7.85 -2.02
N VAL A 133 -41.98 6.65 -1.93
CA VAL A 133 -42.94 6.14 -2.92
C VAL A 133 -44.29 6.79 -2.57
N GLY A 134 -44.75 7.67 -3.45
CA GLY A 134 -46.15 8.11 -3.51
C GLY A 134 -46.97 7.15 -4.38
#